data_AF-A0A327Z8V7-F1
#
_entry.id   AF-A0A327Z8V7-F1
#
_cell.length_a   1.000
_cell.length_b   1.000
_cell.length_c   1.000
_cell.angle_alpha   90.00
_cell.angle_beta   90.00
_cell.angle_gamma   90.00
#
_symmetry.space_group_name_H-M   'P 1'
#
loop_
_entity.id
_entity.type
_entity.pdbx_description
1 polymer ?
#
loop_
_entity_poly.entity_id
_entity_poly.type
_entity_poly.pdbx_seq_one_letter_code
_entity_poly.pdbx_strand_id
1 'polypeptide(L)'
;MTAPDTDNETRPCANCGRPVPQRASAGRPFRYCRDNDGECQRASRNVRMRHRSSPGLAGSVARTWEVVDRLDTLVGTLTEALHSEMSPAGVERQVAEVRADTSQQVASAHAERDDARRDAEQAATAMANAHQIAVAATAERDEAQHRAADAQRSAEEAGKRAEEAAAARDEAVRAATGAAALRERAEAERDTATHELADVRKNRDAAERDLAAALKDSSDFRRTATAAQTEAAKALELANAKASQATEETGQARAAADEAVTRAVAAERERDALIKSVSDADARVAAGTAELAGVVAERDRLARTNDDLERTAERASRERAELERRLASARADADSAQERVAQLTSQVSDLASALAALGAARPAAVPPQTSSPKS
;
A
#
# COMPACT_ATOMS: atom_id res chain seq x y z
N MET A 1 9.71 -91.17 -150.25
CA MET A 1 10.46 -91.90 -151.29
C MET A 1 10.59 -93.34 -150.84
N THR A 2 10.36 -94.29 -151.76
CA THR A 2 10.70 -95.72 -151.69
C THR A 2 10.70 -96.38 -150.30
N ALA A 3 9.64 -97.14 -150.02
CA ALA A 3 9.75 -98.25 -149.07
C ALA A 3 10.73 -99.28 -149.67
N PRO A 4 11.83 -99.64 -148.96
CA PRO A 4 12.63 -100.79 -149.37
C PRO A 4 11.84 -102.08 -149.13
N ASP A 5 11.97 -103.04 -150.04
CA ASP A 5 11.41 -104.37 -149.86
C ASP A 5 11.80 -104.94 -148.49
N THR A 6 10.80 -105.45 -147.77
CA THR A 6 11.08 -106.32 -146.61
C THR A 6 11.60 -107.64 -147.15
N ASP A 7 12.91 -107.74 -147.32
CA ASP A 7 13.62 -109.01 -147.39
C ASP A 7 13.14 -109.85 -146.20
N ASN A 8 12.34 -110.87 -146.48
CA ASN A 8 11.85 -111.78 -145.46
C ASN A 8 13.04 -112.66 -145.05
N GLU A 9 13.87 -112.16 -144.13
CA GLU A 9 14.99 -112.91 -143.58
C GLU A 9 14.45 -114.23 -143.03
N THR A 10 14.72 -115.32 -143.74
CA THR A 10 14.25 -116.65 -143.38
C THR A 10 15.39 -117.41 -142.73
N ARG A 11 15.24 -117.75 -141.45
CA ARG A 11 16.22 -118.57 -140.73
C ARG A 11 15.73 -120.03 -140.70
N PRO A 12 16.62 -121.01 -140.86
CA PRO A 12 16.22 -122.42 -140.82
C PRO A 12 15.68 -122.80 -139.44
N CYS A 13 14.58 -123.54 -139.42
CA CYS A 13 13.97 -124.10 -138.20
C CYS A 13 14.97 -125.01 -137.48
N ALA A 14 15.22 -124.76 -136.19
CA ALA A 14 16.15 -125.53 -135.36
C ALA A 14 15.72 -126.98 -135.04
N ASN A 15 14.67 -127.50 -135.70
CA ASN A 15 14.22 -128.88 -135.61
C ASN A 15 14.14 -129.59 -136.97
N CYS A 16 13.66 -128.92 -138.02
CA CYS A 16 13.43 -129.52 -139.35
C CYS A 16 14.10 -128.80 -140.53
N GLY A 17 14.90 -127.75 -140.27
CA GLY A 17 15.63 -127.00 -141.30
C GLY A 17 14.80 -126.10 -142.23
N ARG A 18 13.46 -126.26 -142.28
CA ARG A 18 12.57 -125.42 -143.12
C ARG A 18 12.78 -123.92 -142.87
N PRO A 19 12.72 -123.05 -143.89
CA PRO A 19 12.83 -121.60 -143.73
C PRO A 19 11.67 -121.06 -142.89
N VAL A 20 11.99 -120.39 -141.78
CA VAL A 20 11.03 -119.73 -140.90
C VAL A 20 11.17 -118.21 -141.12
N PRO A 21 10.15 -117.53 -141.65
CA PRO A 21 10.19 -116.07 -141.81
C PRO A 21 10.31 -115.40 -140.43
N GLN A 22 11.33 -114.55 -140.29
CA GLN A 22 11.55 -113.79 -139.06
C GLN A 22 10.65 -112.56 -138.99
N ARG A 23 10.55 -111.95 -137.80
CA ARG A 23 9.92 -110.64 -137.65
C ARG A 23 10.94 -109.55 -137.93
N ALA A 24 10.56 -108.51 -138.66
CA ALA A 24 11.39 -107.32 -138.87
C ALA A 24 11.50 -106.39 -137.64
N SER A 25 10.86 -106.75 -136.51
CA SER A 25 10.73 -105.93 -135.30
C SER A 25 11.57 -106.47 -134.14
N ALA A 26 12.13 -105.58 -133.33
CA ALA A 26 12.87 -105.91 -132.11
C ALA A 26 12.13 -106.93 -131.22
N GLY A 27 12.78 -108.06 -130.95
CA GLY A 27 12.22 -109.19 -130.21
C GLY A 27 13.00 -110.46 -130.48
N ARG A 28 12.79 -111.52 -129.69
CA ARG A 28 13.56 -112.76 -129.82
C ARG A 28 13.25 -113.46 -131.16
N PRO A 29 14.27 -113.78 -132.00
CA PRO A 29 14.07 -114.47 -133.27
C PRO A 29 13.29 -115.80 -133.14
N PHE A 30 12.49 -116.11 -134.16
CA PHE A 30 11.75 -117.36 -134.24
C PHE A 30 12.69 -118.52 -134.56
N ARG A 31 12.95 -119.36 -133.56
CA ARG A 31 13.82 -120.56 -133.66
C ARG A 31 13.14 -121.80 -134.29
N TYR A 32 11.81 -121.82 -134.43
CA TYR A 32 11.05 -123.00 -134.87
C TYR A 32 9.88 -122.63 -135.80
N CYS A 33 9.52 -123.57 -136.68
CA CYS A 33 8.29 -123.57 -137.48
C CYS A 33 7.04 -123.31 -136.63
N ARG A 34 6.15 -122.45 -137.13
CA ARG A 34 4.88 -122.03 -136.51
C ARG A 34 3.66 -122.50 -137.30
N ASP A 35 3.87 -122.80 -138.58
CA ASP A 35 2.98 -123.43 -139.55
C ASP A 35 2.46 -124.82 -139.16
N ASN A 36 3.13 -125.50 -138.23
CA ASN A 36 2.85 -126.90 -137.86
C ASN A 36 2.38 -127.05 -136.40
N ASP A 37 1.49 -126.16 -135.91
CA ASP A 37 0.95 -126.12 -134.53
C ASP A 37 2.00 -126.18 -133.40
N GLY A 38 3.21 -125.69 -133.68
CA GLY A 38 4.35 -125.77 -132.77
C GLY A 38 4.93 -127.18 -132.58
N GLU A 39 4.57 -128.16 -133.43
CA GLU A 39 5.15 -129.51 -133.41
C GLU A 39 6.68 -129.49 -133.38
N CYS A 40 7.33 -128.66 -134.21
CA CYS A 40 8.79 -128.55 -134.22
C CYS A 40 9.36 -128.10 -132.86
N GLN A 41 8.64 -127.24 -132.13
CA GLN A 41 9.01 -126.82 -130.77
C GLN A 41 8.76 -127.96 -129.76
N ARG A 42 7.63 -128.68 -129.87
CA ARG A 42 7.28 -129.83 -129.02
C ARG A 42 8.24 -131.01 -129.23
N ALA A 43 8.58 -131.33 -130.47
CA ALA A 43 9.54 -132.36 -130.87
C ALA A 43 10.93 -132.03 -130.33
N SER A 44 11.43 -130.81 -130.56
CA SER A 44 12.70 -130.35 -129.97
C SER A 44 12.70 -130.35 -128.44
N ARG A 45 11.55 -130.09 -127.80
CA ARG A 45 11.39 -130.22 -126.33
C ARG A 45 11.44 -131.69 -125.88
N ASN A 46 10.75 -132.60 -126.59
CA ASN A 46 10.74 -134.03 -126.28
C ASN A 46 12.10 -134.69 -126.52
N VAL A 47 12.81 -134.31 -127.59
CA VAL A 47 14.20 -134.72 -127.85
C VAL A 47 15.10 -134.28 -126.70
N ARG A 48 15.03 -133.02 -126.28
CA ARG A 48 15.79 -132.52 -125.12
C ARG A 48 15.42 -133.25 -123.82
N MET A 49 14.14 -133.48 -123.53
CA MET A 49 13.75 -134.26 -122.34
C MET A 49 14.28 -135.69 -122.40
N ARG A 50 14.20 -136.38 -123.55
CA ARG A 50 14.77 -137.72 -123.72
C ARG A 50 16.29 -137.73 -123.50
N HIS A 51 17.03 -136.75 -124.01
CA HIS A 51 18.47 -136.65 -123.77
C HIS A 51 18.80 -136.30 -122.31
N ARG A 52 18.07 -135.40 -121.64
CA ARG A 52 18.23 -135.12 -120.19
C ARG A 52 18.01 -136.36 -119.32
N SER A 53 17.00 -137.17 -119.68
CA SER A 53 16.57 -138.36 -118.94
C SER A 53 17.31 -139.65 -119.34
N SER A 54 18.21 -139.60 -120.33
CA SER A 54 18.98 -140.78 -120.74
C SER A 54 20.03 -141.14 -119.67
N PRO A 55 20.08 -142.40 -119.19
CA PRO A 55 21.14 -142.83 -118.28
C PRO A 55 22.50 -142.91 -119.00
N GLY A 56 23.58 -142.73 -118.23
CA GLY A 56 24.95 -142.81 -118.75
C GLY A 56 25.47 -141.52 -119.41
N LEU A 57 26.53 -141.68 -120.22
CA LEU A 57 27.39 -140.58 -120.67
C LEU A 57 26.68 -139.58 -121.60
N ALA A 58 25.68 -140.00 -122.36
CA ALA A 58 24.87 -139.10 -123.19
C ALA A 58 24.04 -138.11 -122.36
N GLY A 59 23.50 -138.55 -121.21
CA GLY A 59 22.69 -137.70 -120.33
C GLY A 59 23.52 -136.77 -119.46
N SER A 60 24.75 -137.15 -119.08
CA SER A 60 25.68 -136.21 -118.45
C SER A 60 26.12 -135.13 -119.43
N VAL A 61 26.48 -135.50 -120.68
CA VAL A 61 26.81 -134.55 -121.77
C VAL A 61 25.64 -133.59 -122.05
N ALA A 62 24.40 -134.08 -122.10
CA ALA A 62 23.24 -133.21 -122.29
C ALA A 62 23.06 -132.19 -121.15
N ARG A 63 23.35 -132.57 -119.90
CA ARG A 63 23.28 -131.66 -118.74
C ARG A 63 24.43 -130.65 -118.71
N THR A 64 25.66 -131.04 -119.07
CA THR A 64 26.76 -130.07 -119.20
C THR A 64 26.50 -129.06 -120.32
N TRP A 65 25.92 -129.47 -121.45
CA TRP A 65 25.51 -128.52 -122.51
C TRP A 65 24.47 -127.49 -122.04
N GLU A 66 23.59 -127.84 -121.11
CA GLU A 66 22.61 -126.89 -120.56
C GLU A 66 23.21 -125.97 -119.50
N VAL A 67 24.24 -126.42 -118.77
CA VAL A 67 25.07 -125.54 -117.95
C VAL A 67 25.85 -124.57 -118.84
N VAL A 68 26.38 -125.02 -119.99
CA VAL A 68 27.04 -124.17 -120.98
C VAL A 68 26.07 -123.13 -121.58
N ASP A 69 24.87 -123.50 -122.02
CA ASP A 69 23.84 -122.56 -122.53
C ASP A 69 23.42 -121.52 -121.46
N ARG A 70 23.41 -121.91 -120.18
CA ARG A 70 23.12 -121.00 -119.06
C ARG A 70 24.30 -120.09 -118.72
N LEU A 71 25.54 -120.59 -118.81
CA LEU A 71 26.75 -119.78 -118.68
C LEU A 71 26.88 -118.79 -119.84
N ASP A 72 26.59 -119.19 -121.07
CA ASP A 72 26.55 -118.33 -122.25
C ASP A 72 25.49 -117.23 -122.10
N THR A 73 24.29 -117.58 -121.62
CA THR A 73 23.25 -116.59 -121.28
C THR A 73 23.74 -115.60 -120.21
N LEU A 74 24.37 -116.09 -119.13
CA LEU A 74 24.89 -115.23 -118.06
C LEU A 74 26.02 -114.32 -118.56
N VAL A 75 26.98 -114.86 -119.32
CA VAL A 75 28.06 -114.11 -119.97
C VAL A 75 27.47 -113.08 -120.92
N GLY A 76 26.43 -113.40 -121.68
CA GLY A 76 25.69 -112.45 -122.51
C GLY A 76 25.13 -111.29 -121.68
N THR A 77 24.36 -111.58 -120.62
CA THR A 77 23.78 -110.53 -119.75
C THR A 77 24.83 -109.71 -119.00
N LEU A 78 25.93 -110.34 -118.56
CA LEU A 78 27.05 -109.64 -117.91
C LEU A 78 27.85 -108.81 -118.90
N THR A 79 27.99 -109.27 -120.16
CA THR A 79 28.65 -108.51 -121.23
C THR A 79 27.78 -107.32 -121.65
N GLU A 80 26.46 -107.49 -121.74
CA GLU A 80 25.52 -106.42 -122.04
C GLU A 80 25.45 -105.37 -120.91
N ALA A 81 25.41 -105.81 -119.65
CA ALA A 81 25.48 -104.91 -118.49
C ALA A 81 26.84 -104.22 -118.35
N LEU A 82 27.95 -104.95 -118.56
CA LEU A 82 29.28 -104.36 -118.56
C LEU A 82 29.44 -103.39 -119.73
N HIS A 83 28.86 -103.68 -120.90
CA HIS A 83 28.85 -102.74 -122.02
C HIS A 83 27.93 -101.55 -121.75
N SER A 84 26.78 -101.71 -121.08
CA SER A 84 25.91 -100.58 -120.73
C SER A 84 26.57 -99.64 -119.72
N GLU A 85 27.34 -100.15 -118.76
CA GLU A 85 28.06 -99.33 -117.77
C GLU A 85 29.43 -98.82 -118.24
N MET A 86 30.20 -99.61 -119.01
CA MET A 86 31.54 -99.25 -119.51
C MET A 86 31.54 -98.65 -120.92
N SER A 87 30.40 -98.59 -121.61
CA SER A 87 30.28 -97.77 -122.83
C SER A 87 30.48 -96.29 -122.48
N PRO A 88 30.92 -95.46 -123.45
CA PRO A 88 31.02 -94.01 -123.23
C PRO A 88 29.74 -93.40 -122.66
N ALA A 89 28.56 -93.80 -123.15
CA ALA A 89 27.27 -93.32 -122.67
C ALA A 89 26.96 -93.77 -121.22
N GLY A 90 27.37 -94.97 -120.82
CA GLY A 90 27.24 -95.47 -119.45
C GLY A 90 28.06 -94.67 -118.45
N VAL A 91 29.33 -94.46 -118.79
CA VAL A 91 30.26 -93.64 -117.99
C VAL A 91 29.82 -92.18 -117.95
N GLU A 92 29.36 -91.60 -119.06
CA GLU A 92 28.81 -90.25 -119.10
C GLU A 92 27.58 -90.10 -118.20
N ARG A 93 26.69 -91.11 -118.16
CA ARG A 93 25.54 -91.14 -117.24
C ARG A 93 25.98 -91.21 -115.77
N GLN A 94 26.90 -92.10 -115.41
CA GLN A 94 27.43 -92.19 -114.04
C GLN A 94 28.13 -90.89 -113.62
N VAL A 95 28.92 -90.29 -114.52
CA VAL A 95 29.58 -88.99 -114.28
C VAL A 95 28.55 -87.86 -114.16
N ALA A 96 27.45 -87.90 -114.92
CA ALA A 96 26.36 -86.92 -114.79
C ALA A 96 25.60 -87.07 -113.46
N GLU A 97 25.35 -88.30 -113.01
CA GLU A 97 24.72 -88.62 -111.71
C GLU A 97 25.61 -88.12 -110.55
N VAL A 98 26.89 -88.49 -110.53
CA VAL A 98 27.85 -87.99 -109.52
C VAL A 98 27.99 -86.47 -109.57
N ARG A 99 27.93 -85.85 -110.76
CA ARG A 99 27.90 -84.37 -110.89
C ARG A 99 26.60 -83.76 -110.35
N ALA A 100 25.45 -84.42 -110.51
CA ALA A 100 24.19 -83.96 -109.96
C ALA A 100 24.20 -84.05 -108.42
N ASP A 101 24.61 -85.20 -107.87
CA ASP A 101 24.71 -85.42 -106.42
C ASP A 101 25.70 -84.44 -105.76
N THR A 102 26.88 -84.26 -106.35
CA THR A 102 27.86 -83.28 -105.83
C THR A 102 27.37 -81.84 -105.97
N SER A 103 26.65 -81.49 -107.05
CA SER A 103 26.00 -80.18 -107.18
C SER A 103 24.91 -79.97 -106.11
N GLN A 104 24.14 -81.01 -105.78
CA GLN A 104 23.13 -80.98 -104.72
C GLN A 104 23.76 -80.82 -103.34
N GLN A 105 24.84 -81.55 -103.04
CA GLN A 105 25.59 -81.42 -101.77
C GLN A 105 26.25 -80.05 -101.62
N VAL A 106 26.79 -79.48 -102.70
CA VAL A 106 27.32 -78.10 -102.69
C VAL A 106 26.20 -77.08 -102.48
N ALA A 107 25.04 -77.28 -103.11
CA ALA A 107 23.88 -76.42 -102.91
C ALA A 107 23.34 -76.48 -101.46
N SER A 108 23.26 -77.67 -100.85
CA SER A 108 22.83 -77.81 -99.45
C SER A 108 23.85 -77.19 -98.48
N ALA A 109 25.15 -77.44 -98.68
CA ALA A 109 26.19 -76.83 -97.86
C ALA A 109 26.22 -75.28 -97.98
N HIS A 110 25.90 -74.72 -99.15
CA HIS A 110 25.73 -73.28 -99.31
C HIS A 110 24.46 -72.75 -98.64
N ALA A 111 23.34 -73.48 -98.68
CA ALA A 111 22.13 -73.13 -97.95
C ALA A 111 22.37 -73.12 -96.44
N GLU A 112 22.92 -74.20 -95.88
CA GLU A 112 23.27 -74.33 -94.45
C GLU A 112 24.23 -73.23 -93.99
N ARG A 113 25.27 -72.91 -94.78
CA ARG A 113 26.19 -71.80 -94.47
C ARG A 113 25.47 -70.45 -94.46
N ASP A 114 24.56 -70.23 -95.40
CA ASP A 114 23.85 -68.96 -95.51
C ASP A 114 22.75 -68.81 -94.45
N ASP A 115 22.14 -69.91 -94.00
CA ASP A 115 21.29 -69.95 -92.79
C ASP A 115 22.12 -69.67 -91.53
N ALA A 116 23.23 -70.38 -91.31
CA ALA A 116 24.10 -70.15 -90.17
C ALA A 116 24.65 -68.70 -90.11
N ARG A 117 24.89 -68.06 -91.26
CA ARG A 117 25.22 -66.63 -91.34
C ARG A 117 24.04 -65.74 -90.94
N ARG A 118 22.82 -66.01 -91.44
CA ARG A 118 21.61 -65.26 -91.04
C ARG A 118 21.36 -65.37 -89.54
N ASP A 119 21.52 -66.55 -88.96
CA ASP A 119 21.34 -66.78 -87.53
C ASP A 119 22.41 -66.04 -86.70
N ALA A 120 23.66 -66.01 -87.16
CA ALA A 120 24.72 -65.23 -86.53
C ALA A 120 24.47 -63.71 -86.61
N GLU A 121 23.98 -63.20 -87.75
CA GLU A 121 23.60 -61.80 -87.93
C GLU A 121 22.40 -61.39 -87.04
N GLN A 122 21.40 -62.27 -86.92
CA GLN A 122 20.26 -62.09 -86.01
C GLN A 122 20.71 -62.12 -84.54
N ALA A 123 21.55 -63.08 -84.14
CA ALA A 123 22.07 -63.17 -82.79
C ALA A 123 22.92 -61.94 -82.41
N ALA A 124 23.77 -61.45 -83.31
CA ALA A 124 24.54 -60.23 -83.11
C ALA A 124 23.64 -58.99 -82.95
N THR A 125 22.58 -58.90 -83.75
CA THR A 125 21.57 -57.82 -83.66
C THR A 125 20.80 -57.88 -82.34
N ALA A 126 20.40 -59.08 -81.91
CA ALA A 126 19.72 -59.29 -80.64
C ALA A 126 20.62 -58.93 -79.44
N MET A 127 21.91 -59.30 -79.47
CA MET A 127 22.88 -58.92 -78.44
C MET A 127 23.13 -57.41 -78.39
N ALA A 128 23.22 -56.75 -79.55
CA ALA A 128 23.37 -55.28 -79.61
C ALA A 128 22.15 -54.57 -79.00
N ASN A 129 20.94 -55.01 -79.34
CA ASN A 129 19.70 -54.48 -78.79
C ASN A 129 19.60 -54.73 -77.27
N ALA A 130 19.92 -55.93 -76.80
CA ALA A 130 19.94 -56.27 -75.38
C ALA A 130 20.95 -55.41 -74.59
N HIS A 131 22.13 -55.14 -75.18
CA HIS A 131 23.13 -54.25 -74.58
C HIS A 131 22.62 -52.80 -74.50
N GLN A 132 22.01 -52.28 -75.57
CA GLN A 132 21.41 -50.93 -75.56
C GLN A 132 20.31 -50.80 -74.49
N ILE A 133 19.43 -51.79 -74.36
CA ILE A 133 18.40 -51.84 -73.32
C ILE A 133 19.03 -51.87 -71.91
N ALA A 134 20.08 -52.67 -71.69
CA ALA A 134 20.76 -52.74 -70.41
C ALA A 134 21.46 -51.42 -70.03
N VAL A 135 22.06 -50.72 -70.99
CA VAL A 135 22.66 -49.39 -70.80
C VAL A 135 21.58 -48.36 -70.48
N ALA A 136 20.47 -48.33 -71.23
CA ALA A 136 19.35 -47.43 -70.99
C ALA A 136 18.74 -47.65 -69.59
N ALA A 137 18.43 -48.89 -69.22
CA ALA A 137 17.88 -49.22 -67.90
C ALA A 137 18.84 -48.88 -66.75
N THR A 138 20.15 -48.95 -66.97
CA THR A 138 21.16 -48.51 -65.99
C THR A 138 21.13 -46.98 -65.84
N ALA A 139 21.09 -46.24 -66.95
CA ALA A 139 21.00 -44.78 -66.93
C ALA A 139 19.70 -44.28 -66.28
N GLU A 140 18.55 -44.89 -66.58
CA GLU A 140 17.25 -44.58 -65.96
C GLU A 140 17.26 -44.84 -64.45
N ARG A 141 17.86 -45.95 -64.02
CA ARG A 141 18.04 -46.27 -62.59
C ARG A 141 18.90 -45.23 -61.89
N ASP A 142 20.02 -44.84 -62.49
CA ASP A 142 20.97 -43.91 -61.89
C ASP A 142 20.37 -42.49 -61.84
N GLU A 143 19.63 -42.07 -62.88
CA GLU A 143 18.84 -40.83 -62.85
C GLU A 143 17.74 -40.87 -61.77
N ALA A 144 17.03 -42.00 -61.60
CA ALA A 144 16.04 -42.17 -60.55
C ALA A 144 16.67 -42.11 -59.14
N GLN A 145 17.87 -42.67 -58.95
CA GLN A 145 18.63 -42.57 -57.70
C GLN A 145 19.06 -41.13 -57.41
N HIS A 146 19.54 -40.39 -58.42
CA HIS A 146 19.86 -38.96 -58.28
C HIS A 146 18.61 -38.15 -57.90
N ARG A 147 17.49 -38.31 -58.62
CA ARG A 147 16.22 -37.63 -58.29
C ARG A 147 15.73 -37.95 -56.87
N ALA A 148 15.87 -39.20 -56.41
CA ALA A 148 15.51 -39.60 -55.06
C ALA A 148 16.42 -38.95 -54.00
N ALA A 149 17.74 -38.93 -54.22
CA ALA A 149 18.69 -38.27 -53.33
C ALA A 149 18.48 -36.75 -53.27
N ASP A 150 18.13 -36.12 -54.39
CA ASP A 150 17.84 -34.68 -54.48
C ASP A 150 16.53 -34.33 -53.75
N ALA A 151 15.49 -35.14 -53.93
CA ALA A 151 14.24 -35.02 -53.21
C ALA A 151 14.44 -35.20 -51.69
N GLN A 152 15.27 -36.14 -51.26
CA GLN A 152 15.61 -36.32 -49.85
C GLN A 152 16.31 -35.09 -49.27
N ARG A 153 17.35 -34.56 -49.94
CA ARG A 153 18.05 -33.34 -49.46
C ARG A 153 17.10 -32.14 -49.35
N SER A 154 16.24 -31.95 -50.35
CA SER A 154 15.21 -30.90 -50.33
C SER A 154 14.21 -31.07 -49.18
N ALA A 155 13.81 -32.31 -48.86
CA ALA A 155 12.95 -32.62 -47.73
C ALA A 155 13.65 -32.36 -46.37
N GLU A 156 14.92 -32.72 -46.23
CA GLU A 156 15.73 -32.43 -45.04
C GLU A 156 15.93 -30.92 -44.83
N GLU A 157 16.19 -30.16 -45.90
CA GLU A 157 16.28 -28.69 -45.88
C GLU A 157 14.92 -28.02 -45.58
N ALA A 158 13.81 -28.60 -46.04
CA ALA A 158 12.47 -28.14 -45.68
C ALA A 158 12.15 -28.43 -44.21
N GLY A 159 12.56 -29.59 -43.69
CA GLY A 159 12.45 -29.96 -42.27
C GLY A 159 13.18 -28.98 -41.37
N LYS A 160 14.47 -28.73 -41.64
CA LYS A 160 15.29 -27.75 -40.89
C LYS A 160 14.66 -26.35 -40.88
N ARG A 161 14.20 -25.85 -42.03
CA ARG A 161 13.51 -24.55 -42.12
C ARG A 161 12.19 -24.52 -41.33
N ALA A 162 11.47 -25.64 -41.26
CA ALA A 162 10.25 -25.73 -40.44
C ALA A 162 10.55 -25.75 -38.94
N GLU A 163 11.62 -26.42 -38.51
CA GLU A 163 12.11 -26.43 -37.13
C GLU A 163 12.61 -25.04 -36.71
N GLU A 164 13.41 -24.36 -37.54
CA GLU A 164 13.87 -22.99 -37.34
C GLU A 164 12.68 -22.01 -37.22
N ALA A 165 11.68 -22.12 -38.11
CA ALA A 165 10.48 -21.30 -38.06
C ALA A 165 9.63 -21.55 -36.81
N ALA A 166 9.53 -22.81 -36.34
CA ALA A 166 8.86 -23.15 -35.10
C ALA A 166 9.58 -22.58 -33.87
N ALA A 167 10.92 -22.71 -33.82
CA ALA A 167 11.73 -22.13 -32.75
C ALA A 167 11.64 -20.60 -32.71
N ALA A 168 11.68 -19.94 -33.87
CA ALA A 168 11.51 -18.48 -33.98
C ALA A 168 10.12 -18.02 -33.54
N ARG A 169 9.05 -18.76 -33.88
CA ARG A 169 7.69 -18.52 -33.38
C ARG A 169 7.63 -18.64 -31.86
N ASP A 170 8.20 -19.70 -31.29
CA ASP A 170 8.11 -19.95 -29.85
C ASP A 170 8.90 -18.92 -29.04
N GLU A 171 10.03 -18.44 -29.57
CA GLU A 171 10.76 -17.30 -29.00
C GLU A 171 9.95 -16.00 -29.10
N ALA A 172 9.31 -15.73 -30.25
CA ALA A 172 8.43 -14.56 -30.40
C ALA A 172 7.23 -14.60 -29.43
N VAL A 173 6.66 -15.77 -29.19
CA VAL A 173 5.60 -15.97 -28.17
C VAL A 173 6.13 -15.72 -26.76
N ARG A 174 7.30 -16.29 -26.39
CA ARG A 174 7.95 -16.00 -25.10
C ARG A 174 8.20 -14.51 -24.90
N ALA A 175 8.76 -13.84 -25.89
CA ALA A 175 9.03 -12.39 -25.86
C ALA A 175 7.73 -11.58 -25.72
N ALA A 176 6.68 -11.92 -26.46
CA ALA A 176 5.38 -11.26 -26.37
C ALA A 176 4.71 -11.46 -25.00
N THR A 177 4.78 -12.67 -24.42
CA THR A 177 4.29 -12.96 -23.06
C THR A 177 5.07 -12.18 -22.01
N GLY A 178 6.41 -12.13 -22.10
CA GLY A 178 7.25 -11.32 -21.22
C GLY A 178 6.92 -9.83 -21.30
N ALA A 179 6.73 -9.29 -22.51
CA ALA A 179 6.32 -7.90 -22.73
C ALA A 179 4.87 -7.61 -22.26
N ALA A 180 3.98 -8.61 -22.22
CA ALA A 180 2.66 -8.47 -21.60
C ALA A 180 2.77 -8.37 -20.07
N ALA A 181 3.50 -9.30 -19.43
CA ALA A 181 3.71 -9.29 -17.98
C ALA A 181 4.41 -8.02 -17.47
N LEU A 182 5.38 -7.47 -18.23
CA LEU A 182 6.02 -6.20 -17.90
C LEU A 182 5.05 -5.00 -17.99
N ARG A 183 4.09 -5.01 -18.93
CA ARG A 183 3.07 -3.96 -19.02
C ARG A 183 2.06 -4.04 -17.88
N GLU A 184 1.55 -5.24 -17.59
CA GLU A 184 0.63 -5.47 -16.45
C GLU A 184 1.27 -5.02 -15.13
N ARG A 185 2.55 -5.36 -14.92
CA ARG A 185 3.31 -4.89 -13.76
C ARG A 185 3.45 -3.36 -13.72
N ALA A 186 3.80 -2.72 -14.84
CA ALA A 186 3.93 -1.27 -14.91
C ALA A 186 2.59 -0.54 -14.69
N GLU A 187 1.47 -1.13 -15.13
CA GLU A 187 0.11 -0.64 -14.86
C GLU A 187 -0.24 -0.76 -13.37
N ALA A 188 0.06 -1.90 -12.74
CA ALA A 188 -0.14 -2.09 -11.29
C ALA A 188 0.74 -1.16 -10.44
N GLU A 189 2.00 -0.93 -10.82
CA GLU A 189 2.91 0.02 -10.16
C GLU A 189 2.41 1.47 -10.33
N ARG A 190 1.92 1.86 -11.52
CA ARG A 190 1.29 3.16 -11.77
C ARG A 190 0.03 3.37 -10.92
N ASP A 191 -0.82 2.35 -10.83
CA ASP A 191 -2.09 2.44 -10.11
C ASP A 191 -1.84 2.50 -8.59
N THR A 192 -0.82 1.79 -8.10
CA THR A 192 -0.32 1.90 -6.72
C THR A 192 0.18 3.32 -6.43
N ALA A 193 1.08 3.86 -7.25
CA ALA A 193 1.59 5.23 -7.11
C ALA A 193 0.49 6.30 -7.20
N THR A 194 -0.58 6.04 -7.95
CA THR A 194 -1.76 6.92 -8.05
C THR A 194 -2.57 6.93 -6.75
N HIS A 195 -2.74 5.78 -6.10
CA HIS A 195 -3.38 5.68 -4.77
C HIS A 195 -2.52 6.35 -3.69
N GLU A 196 -1.22 6.08 -3.66
CA GLU A 196 -0.28 6.73 -2.72
C GLU A 196 -0.30 8.26 -2.87
N LEU A 197 -0.29 8.78 -4.10
CA LEU A 197 -0.39 10.22 -4.37
C LEU A 197 -1.73 10.80 -3.92
N ALA A 198 -2.84 10.05 -4.05
CA ALA A 198 -4.15 10.47 -3.55
C ALA A 198 -4.18 10.53 -2.02
N ASP A 199 -3.56 9.58 -1.32
CA ASP A 199 -3.49 9.57 0.14
C ASP A 199 -2.52 10.63 0.69
N VAL A 200 -1.38 10.86 0.05
CA VAL A 200 -0.50 12.00 0.38
C VAL A 200 -1.23 13.33 0.23
N ARG A 201 -2.08 13.49 -0.81
CA ARG A 201 -2.93 14.68 -0.97
C ARG A 201 -3.96 14.80 0.15
N LYS A 202 -4.70 13.73 0.50
CA LYS A 202 -5.63 13.74 1.65
C LYS A 202 -4.93 14.13 2.96
N ASN A 203 -3.74 13.59 3.20
CA ASN A 203 -2.95 13.86 4.40
C ASN A 203 -2.45 15.32 4.45
N ARG A 204 -2.02 15.87 3.31
CA ARG A 204 -1.71 17.31 3.18
C ARG A 204 -2.95 18.16 3.46
N ASP A 205 -4.09 17.84 2.83
CA ASP A 205 -5.33 18.62 2.97
C ASP A 205 -5.94 18.50 4.38
N ALA A 206 -5.62 17.44 5.14
CA ALA A 206 -5.87 17.34 6.57
C ALA A 206 -4.91 18.25 7.36
N ALA A 207 -3.60 18.13 7.16
CA ALA A 207 -2.60 18.94 7.84
C ALA A 207 -2.76 20.45 7.60
N GLU A 208 -3.17 20.88 6.40
CA GLU A 208 -3.50 22.27 6.09
C GLU A 208 -4.72 22.77 6.88
N ARG A 209 -5.75 21.93 7.06
CA ARG A 209 -6.92 22.25 7.90
C ARG A 209 -6.57 22.30 9.38
N ASP A 210 -5.77 21.35 9.87
CA ASP A 210 -5.32 21.31 11.26
C ASP A 210 -4.42 22.52 11.59
N LEU A 211 -3.53 22.92 10.67
CA LEU A 211 -2.74 24.14 10.78
C LEU A 211 -3.63 25.39 10.79
N ALA A 212 -4.63 25.48 9.92
CA ALA A 212 -5.58 26.60 9.90
C ALA A 212 -6.39 26.69 11.20
N ALA A 213 -6.81 25.55 11.77
CA ALA A 213 -7.47 25.49 13.08
C ALA A 213 -6.53 25.95 14.20
N ALA A 214 -5.30 25.42 14.27
CA ALA A 214 -4.31 25.82 15.28
C ALA A 214 -3.93 27.31 15.21
N LEU A 215 -3.84 27.89 14.01
CA LEU A 215 -3.62 29.32 13.82
C LEU A 215 -4.81 30.16 14.30
N LYS A 216 -6.04 29.70 14.05
CA LYS A 216 -7.25 30.36 14.56
C LYS A 216 -7.28 30.31 16.09
N ASP A 217 -7.11 29.13 16.69
CA ASP A 217 -7.10 28.94 18.14
C ASP A 217 -6.00 29.77 18.81
N SER A 218 -4.80 29.86 18.20
CA SER A 218 -3.74 30.76 18.65
C SER A 218 -4.13 32.24 18.60
N SER A 219 -4.88 32.65 17.56
CA SER A 219 -5.36 34.03 17.41
C SER A 219 -6.47 34.38 18.42
N ASP A 220 -7.38 33.44 18.68
CA ASP A 220 -8.46 33.59 19.67
C ASP A 220 -7.89 33.56 21.09
N PHE A 221 -6.93 32.67 21.39
CA PHE A 221 -6.18 32.69 22.66
C PHE A 221 -5.41 34.00 22.87
N ARG A 222 -4.79 34.55 21.81
CA ARG A 222 -4.12 35.85 21.91
C ARG A 222 -5.11 36.97 22.19
N ARG A 223 -6.29 36.95 21.55
CA ARG A 223 -7.37 37.92 21.82
C ARG A 223 -7.88 37.83 23.25
N THR A 224 -8.15 36.63 23.77
CA THR A 224 -8.60 36.46 25.16
C THR A 224 -7.51 36.85 26.16
N ALA A 225 -6.24 36.53 25.90
CA ALA A 225 -5.12 36.97 26.71
C ALA A 225 -4.96 38.51 26.73
N THR A 226 -5.03 39.18 25.58
CA THR A 226 -4.99 40.66 25.51
C THR A 226 -6.22 41.30 26.18
N ALA A 227 -7.41 40.72 26.04
CA ALA A 227 -8.60 41.19 26.75
C ALA A 227 -8.45 41.04 28.27
N ALA A 228 -7.96 39.89 28.75
CA ALA A 228 -7.69 39.64 30.16
C ALA A 228 -6.59 40.57 30.73
N GLN A 229 -5.53 40.84 29.96
CA GLN A 229 -4.51 41.83 30.34
C GLN A 229 -5.09 43.25 30.42
N THR A 230 -5.95 43.63 29.46
CA THR A 230 -6.61 44.94 29.45
C THR A 230 -7.54 45.10 30.65
N GLU A 231 -8.30 44.06 30.99
CA GLU A 231 -9.20 44.07 32.15
C GLU A 231 -8.43 44.06 33.48
N ALA A 232 -7.34 43.30 33.56
CA ALA A 232 -6.43 43.33 34.71
C ALA A 232 -5.78 44.72 34.88
N ALA A 233 -5.41 45.39 33.80
CA ALA A 233 -4.87 46.76 33.84
C ALA A 233 -5.91 47.77 34.35
N LYS A 234 -7.16 47.71 33.87
CA LYS A 234 -8.27 48.54 34.40
C LYS A 234 -8.57 48.24 35.87
N ALA A 235 -8.55 46.96 36.26
CA ALA A 235 -8.77 46.56 37.64
C ALA A 235 -7.66 47.08 38.57
N LEU A 236 -6.40 47.07 38.10
CA LEU A 236 -5.26 47.66 38.80
C LEU A 236 -5.38 49.18 38.88
N GLU A 237 -5.78 49.85 37.80
CA GLU A 237 -6.02 51.30 37.77
C GLU A 237 -7.13 51.71 38.76
N LEU A 238 -8.25 50.98 38.77
CA LEU A 238 -9.34 51.17 39.73
C LEU A 238 -8.91 50.89 41.17
N ALA A 239 -8.09 49.86 41.40
CA ALA A 239 -7.53 49.56 42.72
C ALA A 239 -6.58 50.65 43.20
N ASN A 240 -5.72 51.17 42.32
CA ASN A 240 -4.83 52.30 42.61
C ASN A 240 -5.62 53.58 42.89
N ALA A 241 -6.66 53.90 42.10
CA ALA A 241 -7.52 55.04 42.36
C ALA A 241 -8.21 54.95 43.74
N LYS A 242 -8.73 53.76 44.09
CA LYS A 242 -9.29 53.50 45.43
C LYS A 242 -8.24 53.58 46.54
N ALA A 243 -7.01 53.14 46.30
CA ALA A 243 -5.92 53.24 47.27
C ALA A 243 -5.47 54.70 47.48
N SER A 244 -5.41 55.51 46.42
CA SER A 244 -5.18 56.95 46.51
C SER A 244 -6.30 57.65 47.29
N GLN A 245 -7.57 57.38 46.94
CA GLN A 245 -8.73 57.92 47.67
C GLN A 245 -8.69 57.53 49.16
N ALA A 246 -8.45 56.27 49.49
CA ALA A 246 -8.32 55.82 50.88
C ALA A 246 -7.14 56.49 51.61
N THR A 247 -6.05 56.80 50.89
CA THR A 247 -4.90 57.53 51.44
C THR A 247 -5.26 58.99 51.72
N GLU A 248 -6.00 59.65 50.83
CA GLU A 248 -6.53 61.01 51.01
C GLU A 248 -7.53 61.07 52.18
N GLU A 249 -8.49 60.14 52.24
CA GLU A 249 -9.45 60.01 53.35
C GLU A 249 -8.73 59.76 54.69
N THR A 250 -7.69 58.92 54.70
CA THR A 250 -6.85 58.69 55.90
C THR A 250 -6.06 59.96 56.28
N GLY A 251 -5.59 60.73 55.29
CA GLY A 251 -4.92 62.01 55.51
C GLY A 251 -5.85 63.07 56.10
N GLN A 252 -7.08 63.19 55.56
CA GLN A 252 -8.12 64.08 56.08
C GLN A 252 -8.54 63.66 57.51
N ALA A 253 -8.72 62.37 57.76
CA ALA A 253 -9.04 61.84 59.10
C ALA A 253 -7.92 62.13 60.12
N ARG A 254 -6.64 62.05 59.72
CA ARG A 254 -5.51 62.44 60.56
C ARG A 254 -5.49 63.94 60.84
N ALA A 255 -5.66 64.78 59.81
CA ALA A 255 -5.73 66.23 60.01
C ALA A 255 -6.87 66.64 60.95
N ALA A 256 -8.06 66.04 60.80
CA ALA A 256 -9.19 66.27 61.70
C ALA A 256 -8.93 65.78 63.14
N ALA A 257 -8.17 64.69 63.30
CA ALA A 257 -7.74 64.20 64.61
C ALA A 257 -6.69 65.14 65.25
N ASP A 258 -5.72 65.62 64.50
CA ASP A 258 -4.70 66.58 64.97
C ASP A 258 -5.33 67.93 65.37
N GLU A 259 -6.33 68.41 64.61
CA GLU A 259 -7.16 69.56 64.99
C GLU A 259 -8.02 69.31 66.24
N ALA A 260 -8.54 68.09 66.43
CA ALA A 260 -9.27 67.72 67.64
C ALA A 260 -8.35 67.67 68.86
N VAL A 261 -7.14 67.11 68.73
CA VAL A 261 -6.10 67.11 69.78
C VAL A 261 -5.68 68.55 70.11
N THR A 262 -5.47 69.39 69.10
CA THR A 262 -5.10 70.80 69.31
C THR A 262 -6.20 71.57 70.06
N ARG A 263 -7.48 71.34 69.72
CA ARG A 263 -8.63 71.91 70.45
C ARG A 263 -8.74 71.36 71.88
N ALA A 264 -8.46 70.07 72.10
CA ALA A 264 -8.46 69.48 73.44
C ALA A 264 -7.37 70.12 74.32
N VAL A 265 -6.14 70.25 73.82
CA VAL A 265 -5.02 70.91 74.54
C VAL A 265 -5.32 72.39 74.83
N ALA A 266 -6.02 73.08 73.93
CA ALA A 266 -6.48 74.46 74.18
C ALA A 266 -7.52 74.51 75.32
N ALA A 267 -8.52 73.62 75.30
CA ALA A 267 -9.54 73.53 76.33
C ALA A 267 -8.98 73.12 77.71
N GLU A 268 -7.97 72.26 77.76
CA GLU A 268 -7.27 71.92 79.01
C GLU A 268 -6.51 73.13 79.59
N ARG A 269 -5.83 73.91 78.75
CA ARG A 269 -5.17 75.16 79.21
C ARG A 269 -6.16 76.19 79.74
N GLU A 270 -7.35 76.28 79.13
CA GLU A 270 -8.42 77.17 79.59
C GLU A 270 -9.02 76.68 80.92
N ARG A 271 -9.25 75.37 81.08
CA ARG A 271 -9.64 74.74 82.35
C ARG A 271 -8.62 75.01 83.45
N ASP A 272 -7.34 74.83 83.18
CA ASP A 272 -6.28 74.99 84.18
C ASP A 272 -6.08 76.47 84.57
N ALA A 273 -6.30 77.40 83.64
CA ALA A 273 -6.37 78.84 83.93
C ALA A 273 -7.58 79.21 84.81
N LEU A 274 -8.75 78.60 84.57
CA LEU A 274 -9.94 78.76 85.41
C LEU A 274 -9.72 78.21 86.83
N ILE A 275 -9.13 77.02 86.97
CA ILE A 275 -8.78 76.43 88.28
C ILE A 275 -7.86 77.37 89.07
N LYS A 276 -6.86 77.96 88.40
CA LYS A 276 -5.98 78.95 89.03
C LYS A 276 -6.72 80.22 89.47
N SER A 277 -7.63 80.73 88.63
CA SER A 277 -8.48 81.89 88.96
C SER A 277 -9.39 81.64 90.17
N VAL A 278 -9.93 80.43 90.31
CA VAL A 278 -10.73 80.02 91.49
C VAL A 278 -9.86 79.96 92.74
N SER A 279 -8.68 79.33 92.66
CA SER A 279 -7.70 79.28 93.76
C SER A 279 -7.27 80.68 94.23
N ASP A 280 -7.04 81.61 93.30
CA ASP A 280 -6.69 83.01 93.60
C ASP A 280 -7.88 83.79 94.20
N ALA A 281 -9.13 83.41 93.89
CA ALA A 281 -10.33 83.99 94.48
C ALA A 281 -10.56 83.48 95.92
N ASP A 282 -10.44 82.18 96.15
CA ASP A 282 -10.55 81.57 97.48
C ASP A 282 -9.51 82.13 98.45
N ALA A 283 -8.26 82.35 97.99
CA ALA A 283 -7.23 83.00 98.77
C ALA A 283 -7.59 84.44 99.19
N ARG A 284 -8.29 85.19 98.34
CA ARG A 284 -8.78 86.55 98.66
C ARG A 284 -9.95 86.52 99.65
N VAL A 285 -10.84 85.53 99.55
CA VAL A 285 -11.94 85.33 100.51
C VAL A 285 -11.40 84.91 101.89
N ALA A 286 -10.38 84.05 101.93
CA ALA A 286 -9.69 83.67 103.17
C ALA A 286 -8.98 84.88 103.83
N ALA A 287 -8.34 85.74 103.05
CA ALA A 287 -7.74 86.97 103.56
C ALA A 287 -8.79 87.94 104.13
N GLY A 288 -9.88 88.21 103.39
CA GLY A 288 -10.94 89.13 103.83
C GLY A 288 -11.72 88.63 105.05
N THR A 289 -11.89 87.31 105.21
CA THR A 289 -12.53 86.74 106.41
C THR A 289 -11.64 86.82 107.65
N ALA A 290 -10.32 86.67 107.50
CA ALA A 290 -9.37 86.89 108.60
C ALA A 290 -9.31 88.36 109.04
N GLU A 291 -9.35 89.31 108.10
CA GLU A 291 -9.39 90.74 108.38
C GLU A 291 -10.69 91.14 109.11
N LEU A 292 -11.85 90.64 108.65
CA LEU A 292 -13.14 90.88 109.30
C LEU A 292 -13.18 90.34 110.74
N ALA A 293 -12.58 89.17 110.99
CA ALA A 293 -12.47 88.60 112.34
C ALA A 293 -11.61 89.48 113.27
N GLY A 294 -10.54 90.09 112.76
CA GLY A 294 -9.73 91.07 113.49
C GLY A 294 -10.53 92.31 113.90
N VAL A 295 -11.31 92.89 112.96
CA VAL A 295 -12.14 94.07 113.22
C VAL A 295 -13.23 93.79 114.26
N VAL A 296 -13.86 92.61 114.22
CA VAL A 296 -14.88 92.21 115.22
C VAL A 296 -14.27 92.05 116.61
N ALA A 297 -13.09 91.43 116.72
CA ALA A 297 -12.40 91.27 118.01
C ALA A 297 -12.04 92.62 118.66
N GLU A 298 -11.65 93.61 117.85
CA GLU A 298 -11.29 94.95 118.34
C GLU A 298 -12.52 95.76 118.77
N ARG A 299 -13.62 95.69 118.01
CA ARG A 299 -14.93 96.23 118.43
C ARG A 299 -15.38 95.67 119.78
N ASP A 300 -15.22 94.36 119.98
CA ASP A 300 -15.66 93.68 121.20
C ASP A 300 -14.73 93.94 122.41
N ARG A 301 -13.52 94.46 122.19
CA ARG A 301 -12.69 95.06 123.25
C ARG A 301 -13.19 96.46 123.60
N LEU A 302 -13.42 97.30 122.58
CA LEU A 302 -13.89 98.69 122.76
C LEU A 302 -15.24 98.76 123.48
N ALA A 303 -16.18 97.86 123.15
CA ALA A 303 -17.46 97.76 123.85
C ALA A 303 -17.27 97.45 125.36
N ARG A 304 -16.42 96.47 125.70
CA ARG A 304 -16.12 96.10 127.09
C ARG A 304 -15.45 97.21 127.89
N THR A 305 -14.58 98.02 127.26
CA THR A 305 -14.00 99.19 127.93
C THR A 305 -15.02 100.31 128.14
N ASN A 306 -16.03 100.45 127.28
CA ASN A 306 -17.06 101.48 127.43
C ASN A 306 -18.02 101.14 128.59
N ASP A 307 -18.46 99.87 128.67
CA ASP A 307 -19.24 99.31 129.77
C ASP A 307 -18.63 99.57 131.17
N ASP A 308 -17.32 99.38 131.33
CA ASP A 308 -16.64 99.61 132.62
C ASP A 308 -16.46 101.11 132.94
N LEU A 309 -16.36 101.97 131.92
CA LEU A 309 -16.35 103.43 132.09
C LEU A 309 -17.72 103.95 132.54
N GLU A 310 -18.83 103.44 132.00
CA GLU A 310 -20.18 103.79 132.47
C GLU A 310 -20.41 103.33 133.93
N ARG A 311 -20.05 102.08 134.26
CA ARG A 311 -20.20 101.55 135.63
C ARG A 311 -19.39 102.33 136.66
N THR A 312 -18.20 102.81 136.30
CA THR A 312 -17.36 103.63 137.20
C THR A 312 -17.89 105.06 137.34
N ALA A 313 -18.40 105.66 136.26
CA ALA A 313 -19.08 106.96 136.31
C ALA A 313 -20.36 106.91 137.17
N GLU A 314 -21.18 105.86 137.05
CA GLU A 314 -22.35 105.66 137.91
C GLU A 314 -21.98 105.51 139.39
N ARG A 315 -20.93 104.75 139.70
CA ARG A 315 -20.49 104.55 141.08
C ARG A 315 -20.04 105.87 141.71
N ALA A 316 -19.25 106.66 140.98
CA ALA A 316 -18.81 107.98 141.41
C ALA A 316 -19.97 108.98 141.61
N SER A 317 -21.02 108.95 140.76
CA SER A 317 -22.18 109.85 140.93
C SER A 317 -23.01 109.50 142.17
N ARG A 318 -23.18 108.20 142.47
CA ARG A 318 -23.87 107.72 143.68
C ARG A 318 -23.09 108.08 144.95
N GLU A 319 -21.77 107.91 144.94
CA GLU A 319 -20.89 108.31 146.06
C GLU A 319 -20.92 109.82 146.31
N ARG A 320 -20.92 110.63 145.24
CA ARG A 320 -21.07 112.09 145.35
C ARG A 320 -22.42 112.49 145.96
N ALA A 321 -23.52 111.93 145.48
CA ALA A 321 -24.86 112.22 146.02
C ALA A 321 -25.00 111.79 147.49
N GLU A 322 -24.35 110.69 147.88
CA GLU A 322 -24.28 110.24 149.28
C GLU A 322 -23.48 111.21 150.17
N LEU A 323 -22.35 111.73 149.69
CA LEU A 323 -21.56 112.74 150.40
C LEU A 323 -22.32 114.08 150.53
N GLU A 324 -23.01 114.53 149.49
CA GLU A 324 -23.85 115.73 149.52
C GLU A 324 -24.98 115.60 150.57
N ARG A 325 -25.64 114.43 150.67
CA ARG A 325 -26.64 114.16 151.72
C ARG A 325 -26.05 114.19 153.14
N ARG A 326 -24.89 113.55 153.36
CA ARG A 326 -24.22 113.53 154.68
C ARG A 326 -23.80 114.93 155.11
N LEU A 327 -23.33 115.75 154.18
CA LEU A 327 -22.90 117.12 154.44
C LEU A 327 -24.10 118.04 154.74
N ALA A 328 -25.25 117.81 154.12
CA ALA A 328 -26.51 118.48 154.48
C ALA A 328 -27.00 118.09 155.89
N SER A 329 -26.97 116.79 156.25
CA SER A 329 -27.31 116.33 157.61
C SER A 329 -26.41 116.98 158.66
N ALA A 330 -25.09 116.90 158.47
CA ALA A 330 -24.13 117.44 159.44
C ALA A 330 -24.25 118.96 159.66
N ARG A 331 -24.75 119.71 158.67
CA ARG A 331 -25.09 121.13 158.83
C ARG A 331 -26.35 121.32 159.66
N ALA A 332 -27.44 120.61 159.35
CA ALA A 332 -28.67 120.67 160.13
C ALA A 332 -28.47 120.24 161.61
N ASP A 333 -27.59 119.26 161.86
CA ASP A 333 -27.19 118.83 163.19
C ASP A 333 -26.39 119.92 163.94
N ALA A 334 -25.53 120.65 163.24
CA ALA A 334 -24.77 121.78 163.80
C ALA A 334 -25.66 122.99 164.11
N ASP A 335 -26.57 123.34 163.21
CA ASP A 335 -27.55 124.43 163.42
C ASP A 335 -28.47 124.10 164.60
N SER A 336 -28.98 122.85 164.67
CA SER A 336 -29.75 122.34 165.81
C SER A 336 -28.98 122.33 167.13
N ALA A 337 -27.65 122.19 167.11
CA ALA A 337 -26.82 122.29 168.30
C ALA A 337 -26.63 123.74 168.75
N GLN A 338 -26.48 124.68 167.80
CA GLN A 338 -26.39 126.11 168.09
C GLN A 338 -27.70 126.67 168.66
N GLU A 339 -28.85 126.28 168.12
CA GLU A 339 -30.16 126.66 168.68
C GLU A 339 -30.34 126.15 170.12
N ARG A 340 -29.93 124.91 170.43
CA ARG A 340 -29.96 124.38 171.81
C ARG A 340 -29.07 125.17 172.76
N VAL A 341 -27.89 125.62 172.31
CA VAL A 341 -27.00 126.48 173.11
C VAL A 341 -27.63 127.86 173.34
N ALA A 342 -28.24 128.46 172.32
CA ALA A 342 -28.96 129.74 172.45
C ALA A 342 -30.16 129.61 173.42
N GLN A 343 -30.93 128.53 173.33
CA GLN A 343 -32.10 128.28 174.16
C GLN A 343 -31.74 128.03 175.62
N LEU A 344 -30.66 127.29 175.90
CA LEU A 344 -30.13 127.12 177.25
C LEU A 344 -29.59 128.44 177.84
N THR A 345 -28.99 129.30 177.00
CA THR A 345 -28.50 130.62 177.43
C THR A 345 -29.67 131.53 177.82
N SER A 346 -30.77 131.52 177.06
CA SER A 346 -32.02 132.24 177.41
C SER A 346 -32.59 131.76 178.74
N GLN A 347 -32.74 130.45 178.93
CA GLN A 347 -33.35 129.86 180.12
C GLN A 347 -32.59 130.22 181.42
N VAL A 348 -31.27 130.39 181.35
CA VAL A 348 -30.46 130.84 182.50
C VAL A 348 -30.66 132.33 182.79
N SER A 349 -30.81 133.19 181.77
CA SER A 349 -31.15 134.61 181.96
C SER A 349 -32.55 134.83 182.53
N ASP A 350 -33.53 134.02 182.13
CA ASP A 350 -34.90 134.09 182.65
C ASP A 350 -34.95 133.67 184.13
N LEU A 351 -34.19 132.64 184.52
CA LEU A 351 -34.10 132.19 185.92
C LEU A 351 -33.44 133.26 186.83
N ALA A 352 -32.46 134.00 186.31
CA ALA A 352 -31.84 135.12 187.02
C ALA A 352 -32.81 136.31 187.21
N SER A 353 -33.72 136.52 186.26
CA SER A 353 -34.69 137.62 186.29
C SER A 353 -35.89 137.33 187.21
N ALA A 354 -36.37 136.09 187.26
CA ALA A 354 -37.54 135.70 188.04
C ALA A 354 -37.35 135.84 189.57
N LEU A 355 -36.14 135.58 190.08
CA LEU A 355 -35.84 135.68 191.52
C LEU A 355 -35.67 137.13 192.03
N ALA A 356 -35.57 138.12 191.14
CA ALA A 356 -35.45 139.52 191.53
C ALA A 356 -36.80 140.20 191.85
N ALA A 357 -37.94 139.62 191.44
CA ALA A 357 -39.19 140.37 191.26
C ALA A 357 -40.28 140.20 192.34
N LEU A 358 -40.13 139.28 193.31
CA LEU A 358 -41.22 138.93 194.24
C LEU A 358 -40.86 139.03 195.74
N GLY A 359 -39.98 139.97 196.07
CA GLY A 359 -39.95 140.62 197.39
C GLY A 359 -40.48 142.05 197.30
N ALA A 360 -41.40 142.43 198.23
CA ALA A 360 -41.97 143.78 198.43
C ALA A 360 -42.95 144.33 197.35
N ALA A 361 -43.85 145.31 197.60
CA ALA A 361 -44.60 145.77 198.79
C ALA A 361 -45.72 146.77 198.35
N ARG A 362 -46.63 147.21 199.26
CA ARG A 362 -47.97 147.81 198.99
C ARG A 362 -48.28 148.98 199.95
N PRO A 363 -48.80 150.18 199.54
CA PRO A 363 -50.27 150.45 199.48
C PRO A 363 -50.82 151.69 198.67
N ALA A 364 -52.16 151.87 198.73
CA ALA A 364 -52.96 153.14 198.72
C ALA A 364 -53.20 153.93 197.39
N ALA A 365 -54.37 154.57 197.08
CA ALA A 365 -55.60 154.88 197.86
C ALA A 365 -56.94 155.03 197.05
N VAL A 366 -58.04 155.18 197.81
CA VAL A 366 -59.54 155.26 197.64
C VAL A 366 -60.08 156.61 197.02
N PRO A 367 -61.37 156.86 196.57
CA PRO A 367 -62.52 156.13 195.94
C PRO A 367 -63.01 156.82 194.58
N PRO A 368 -64.32 156.96 194.18
CA PRO A 368 -65.30 155.99 193.66
C PRO A 368 -65.91 156.28 192.25
N GLN A 369 -66.38 155.21 191.60
CA GLN A 369 -67.65 155.06 190.81
C GLN A 369 -68.02 155.84 189.51
N THR A 370 -68.85 155.13 188.73
CA THR A 370 -69.79 155.53 187.65
C THR A 370 -69.22 156.00 186.30
N SER A 371 -69.79 155.60 185.15
CA SER A 371 -70.77 154.54 184.87
C SER A 371 -71.00 154.36 183.36
N SER A 372 -71.26 153.11 182.93
CA SER A 372 -72.29 152.81 181.91
C SER A 372 -72.11 153.40 180.48
N PRO A 373 -73.03 153.14 179.54
CA PRO A 373 -73.84 151.94 179.31
C PRO A 373 -73.73 151.42 177.85
N LYS A 374 -74.58 150.42 177.56
CA LYS A 374 -75.05 149.96 176.25
C LYS A 374 -74.21 148.85 175.58
N SER A 375 -74.83 147.76 175.12
CA SER A 375 -76.27 147.42 175.17
C SER A 375 -76.51 145.93 175.09
#